data_AF-A0A937B7E6-F1
#
_entry.id   AF-A0A937B7E6-F1
#
_cell.length_a   1.000
_cell.length_b   1.000
_cell.length_c   1.000
_cell.angle_alpha   90.00
_cell.angle_beta   90.00
_cell.angle_gamma   90.00
#
_symmetry.space_group_name_H-M   'P 1'
#
loop_
_entity.id
_entity.type
_entity.pdbx_description
1 polymer ?
#
loop_
_entity_poly.entity_id
_entity_poly.type
_entity_poly.pdbx_seq_one_letter_code
_entity_poly.pdbx_strand_id
1 'polypeptide(L)'
;MKLGRLEKLDLRTYWKREATDFTPWLAHEENIQLLSETIGIELEVQSQEESVGPFNADILCKDTINDHYVLIENQLERTDHTHLGQLMTYAAGLDAVTIIWIAQKFTEEHRAALDWLNRITDDTFTFFGIEIELYKIGESNPAPMFNIVSKPNDWTKQVKKSTSTQSTTEIKRLQQEYWQGLKDYMEIKKSFVRMQNPLLQHWTNIAIGKSNFHLSASVSSRDNSINIWLNIMGAKAKENYEKLYEISFENSLKEVSHDLVWDKMEGRKMCAVMLKASADFTNRADWSNQFEWYKEHLEKYTKYFKPRIVKI
;
A
#
# COMPACT_ATOMS: atom_id res chain seq x y z
N MET A 1 -24.06 11.38 27.73
CA MET A 1 -22.93 11.60 26.80
C MET A 1 -23.47 12.28 25.55
N LYS A 2 -22.91 13.41 25.10
CA LYS A 2 -23.35 14.10 23.88
C LYS A 2 -22.39 13.72 22.76
N LEU A 3 -22.91 13.13 21.69
CA LEU A 3 -22.13 12.75 20.51
C LEU A 3 -22.22 13.86 19.45
N GLY A 4 -21.09 14.17 18.81
CA GLY A 4 -21.05 15.06 17.66
C GLY A 4 -21.69 14.40 16.43
N ARG A 5 -22.04 15.20 15.42
CA ARG A 5 -22.51 14.71 14.11
C ARG A 5 -21.47 15.05 13.06
N LEU A 6 -21.26 14.11 12.13
CA LEU A 6 -20.48 14.34 10.92
C LEU A 6 -21.27 15.25 9.99
N GLU A 7 -20.64 16.34 9.59
CA GLU A 7 -21.17 17.28 8.61
C GLU A 7 -20.34 17.16 7.33
N LYS A 8 -20.98 16.78 6.23
CA LYS A 8 -20.32 16.74 4.92
C LYS A 8 -20.17 18.17 4.39
N LEU A 9 -18.97 18.51 3.97
CA LEU A 9 -18.60 19.81 3.44
C LEU A 9 -18.49 19.75 1.91
N ASP A 10 -18.72 20.89 1.27
CA ASP A 10 -18.50 21.04 -0.16
C ASP A 10 -17.00 21.21 -0.47
N LEU A 11 -16.49 20.45 -1.43
CA LEU A 11 -15.09 20.47 -1.82
C LEU A 11 -14.68 21.82 -2.42
N ARG A 12 -15.55 22.40 -3.26
CA ARG A 12 -15.30 23.67 -3.96
C ARG A 12 -15.14 24.87 -3.02
N THR A 13 -15.60 24.73 -1.78
CA THR A 13 -15.39 25.73 -0.73
C THR A 13 -13.93 25.79 -0.26
N TYR A 14 -13.21 24.67 -0.29
CA TYR A 14 -11.83 24.54 0.20
C TYR A 14 -10.80 24.44 -0.93
N TRP A 15 -11.16 23.79 -2.02
CA TRP A 15 -10.35 23.71 -3.24
C TRP A 15 -11.16 24.29 -4.39
N LYS A 16 -10.84 25.51 -4.83
CA LYS A 16 -11.58 26.16 -5.92
C LYS A 16 -11.20 25.55 -7.26
N ARG A 17 -9.94 25.15 -7.42
CA ARG A 17 -9.38 24.56 -8.65
C ARG A 17 -8.51 23.35 -8.34
N GLU A 18 -8.58 22.38 -9.23
CA GLU A 18 -7.80 21.15 -9.22
C GLU A 18 -6.29 21.48 -9.22
N ALA A 19 -5.79 22.03 -10.34
CA ALA A 19 -4.35 22.27 -10.56
C ALA A 19 -3.67 23.21 -9.54
N THR A 20 -4.38 24.20 -8.98
CA THR A 20 -3.77 25.18 -8.06
C THR A 20 -4.04 24.93 -6.59
N ASP A 21 -5.07 24.16 -6.26
CA ASP A 21 -5.50 23.98 -4.87
C ASP A 21 -5.50 22.49 -4.48
N PHE A 22 -6.21 21.63 -5.22
CA PHE A 22 -6.35 20.22 -4.84
C PHE A 22 -5.11 19.39 -5.15
N THR A 23 -4.56 19.49 -6.36
CA THR A 23 -3.35 18.75 -6.77
C THR A 23 -2.16 19.07 -5.86
N PRO A 24 -1.84 20.34 -5.57
CA PRO A 24 -0.74 20.67 -4.65
C PRO A 24 -1.01 20.24 -3.21
N TRP A 25 -2.27 20.32 -2.75
CA TRP A 25 -2.66 19.81 -1.44
C TRP A 25 -2.45 18.29 -1.35
N LEU A 26 -2.95 17.54 -2.34
CA LEU A 26 -2.86 16.09 -2.37
C LEU A 26 -1.39 15.61 -2.42
N ALA A 27 -0.56 16.31 -3.19
CA ALA A 27 0.87 16.02 -3.33
C ALA A 27 1.70 16.30 -2.06
N HIS A 28 1.13 16.99 -1.07
CA HIS A 28 1.83 17.21 0.20
C HIS A 28 2.00 15.91 0.97
N GLU A 29 3.14 15.73 1.65
CA GLU A 29 3.56 14.46 2.28
C GLU A 29 2.47 13.86 3.20
N GLU A 30 1.89 14.67 4.08
CA GLU A 30 0.85 14.21 5.01
C GLU A 30 -0.44 13.73 4.31
N ASN A 31 -0.80 14.34 3.16
CA ASN A 31 -2.05 14.05 2.46
C ASN A 31 -1.89 12.84 1.52
N ILE A 32 -0.75 12.73 0.83
CA ILE A 32 -0.44 11.55 0.03
C ILE A 32 -0.24 10.32 0.92
N GLN A 33 0.25 10.51 2.15
CA GLN A 33 0.35 9.45 3.15
C GLN A 33 -1.04 8.96 3.57
N LEU A 34 -2.02 9.84 3.76
CA LEU A 34 -3.40 9.43 4.04
C LEU A 34 -4.00 8.59 2.89
N LEU A 35 -3.72 8.95 1.63
CA LEU A 35 -4.10 8.15 0.48
C LEU A 35 -3.38 6.79 0.48
N SER A 36 -2.07 6.79 0.72
CA SER A 36 -1.21 5.61 0.82
C SER A 36 -1.75 4.60 1.84
N GLU A 37 -2.13 5.07 3.03
CA GLU A 37 -2.74 4.25 4.07
C GLU A 37 -4.12 3.70 3.65
N THR A 38 -4.90 4.53 2.95
CA THR A 38 -6.23 4.15 2.47
C THR A 38 -6.14 2.98 1.49
N ILE A 39 -5.21 3.03 0.53
CA ILE A 39 -5.07 2.04 -0.53
C ILE A 39 -4.11 0.89 -0.19
N GLY A 40 -3.24 1.06 0.81
CA GLY A 40 -2.24 0.06 1.21
C GLY A 40 -1.00 0.01 0.33
N ILE A 41 -0.61 1.14 -0.28
CA ILE A 41 0.56 1.30 -1.16
C ILE A 41 1.40 2.45 -0.62
N GLU A 42 2.72 2.32 -0.51
CA GLU A 42 3.61 3.39 -0.01
C GLU A 42 3.99 4.34 -1.15
N LEU A 43 3.22 5.42 -1.30
CA LEU A 43 3.44 6.41 -2.34
C LEU A 43 4.54 7.39 -1.95
N GLU A 44 5.40 7.73 -2.91
CA GLU A 44 6.32 8.86 -2.85
C GLU A 44 6.10 9.73 -4.09
N VAL A 45 5.68 10.98 -3.90
CA VAL A 45 5.46 11.93 -5.00
C VAL A 45 6.80 12.21 -5.70
N GLN A 46 6.84 11.97 -7.01
CA GLN A 46 8.00 12.25 -7.85
C GLN A 46 7.86 13.64 -8.50
N SER A 47 6.66 13.96 -8.97
CA SER A 47 6.36 15.22 -9.63
C SER A 47 4.86 15.52 -9.63
N GLN A 48 4.53 16.79 -9.82
CA GLN A 48 3.20 17.29 -10.15
C GLN A 48 3.24 17.83 -11.58
N GLU A 49 2.14 17.71 -12.32
CA GLU A 49 2.04 18.13 -13.73
C GLU A 49 3.15 17.49 -14.60
N GLU A 50 3.34 16.17 -14.46
CA GLU A 50 4.38 15.43 -15.19
C GLU A 50 4.07 15.41 -16.68
N SER A 51 5.04 15.79 -17.51
CA SER A 51 4.84 15.86 -18.95
C SER A 51 4.72 14.47 -19.58
N VAL A 52 3.62 14.24 -20.30
CA VAL A 52 3.38 13.06 -21.11
C VAL A 52 3.12 13.50 -22.55
N GLY A 53 4.22 13.74 -23.28
CA GLY A 53 4.14 14.29 -24.64
C GLY A 53 3.51 15.68 -24.64
N PRO A 54 2.38 15.92 -25.33
CA PRO A 54 1.72 17.22 -25.34
C PRO A 54 0.78 17.48 -24.14
N PHE A 55 0.63 16.51 -23.24
CA PHE A 55 -0.26 16.58 -22.08
C PHE A 55 0.52 16.52 -20.77
N ASN A 56 -0.14 16.78 -19.65
CA ASN A 56 0.43 16.62 -18.31
C ASN A 56 -0.47 15.72 -17.46
N ALA A 57 0.16 14.82 -16.70
CA ALA A 57 -0.48 14.03 -15.66
C ALA A 57 -0.46 14.80 -14.34
N ASP A 58 -1.53 14.73 -13.55
CA ASP A 58 -1.67 15.57 -12.34
C ASP A 58 -0.56 15.27 -11.32
N ILE A 59 -0.39 14.01 -10.94
CA ILE A 59 0.67 13.58 -10.01
C ILE A 59 1.25 12.25 -10.46
N LEU A 60 2.59 12.22 -10.58
CA LEU A 60 3.34 10.98 -10.70
C LEU A 60 3.94 10.62 -9.34
N CYS A 61 3.59 9.44 -8.86
CA CYS A 61 4.13 8.84 -7.65
C CYS A 61 4.97 7.61 -7.98
N LYS A 62 5.76 7.17 -7.00
CA LYS A 62 6.41 5.86 -7.00
C LYS A 62 5.92 5.04 -5.81
N ASP A 63 5.59 3.78 -6.05
CA ASP A 63 5.45 2.79 -4.97
C ASP A 63 6.86 2.41 -4.50
N THR A 64 7.25 2.91 -3.34
CA THR A 64 8.60 2.69 -2.79
C THR A 64 8.85 1.26 -2.35
N ILE A 65 7.80 0.44 -2.21
CA ILE A 65 7.92 -0.98 -1.86
C ILE A 65 8.28 -1.81 -3.09
N ASN A 66 7.54 -1.60 -4.20
CA ASN A 66 7.65 -2.43 -5.40
C ASN A 66 8.44 -1.76 -6.54
N ASP A 67 8.88 -0.52 -6.34
CA ASP A 67 9.65 0.30 -7.28
C ASP A 67 8.92 0.62 -8.60
N HIS A 68 7.59 0.67 -8.57
CA HIS A 68 6.74 0.90 -9.74
C HIS A 68 6.14 2.31 -9.76
N TYR A 69 5.90 2.84 -10.96
CA TYR A 69 5.21 4.13 -11.12
C TYR A 69 3.71 4.02 -10.85
N VAL A 70 3.20 5.03 -10.18
CA VAL A 70 1.79 5.20 -9.82
C VAL A 70 1.31 6.52 -10.39
N LEU A 71 0.36 6.45 -11.32
CA LEU A 71 -0.30 7.63 -11.89
C LEU A 71 -1.51 8.00 -11.03
N ILE A 72 -1.65 9.28 -10.68
CA ILE A 72 -2.85 9.82 -10.04
C ILE A 72 -3.43 10.93 -10.89
N GLU A 73 -4.72 10.82 -11.21
CA GLU A 73 -5.52 11.91 -11.80
C GLU A 73 -6.64 12.28 -10.83
N ASN A 74 -6.86 13.57 -10.66
CA ASN A 74 -7.81 14.09 -9.68
C ASN A 74 -8.76 15.15 -10.25
N GLN A 75 -10.04 15.04 -9.92
CA GLN A 75 -11.04 16.05 -10.28
C GLN A 75 -11.99 16.34 -9.10
N LEU A 76 -12.46 17.58 -8.98
CA LEU A 76 -13.37 17.99 -7.89
C LEU A 76 -14.86 17.84 -8.24
N GLU A 77 -15.15 17.31 -9.42
CA GLU A 77 -16.51 17.06 -9.90
C GLU A 77 -16.80 15.56 -10.04
N ARG A 78 -17.97 15.27 -10.60
CA ARG A 78 -18.31 13.94 -11.08
C ARG A 78 -17.39 13.52 -12.23
N THR A 79 -16.97 12.26 -12.22
CA THR A 79 -16.18 11.64 -13.29
C THR A 79 -16.72 11.86 -14.70
N ASP A 80 -15.82 12.11 -15.65
CA ASP A 80 -16.10 12.24 -17.08
C ASP A 80 -15.21 11.35 -17.97
N HIS A 81 -15.53 11.30 -19.27
CA HIS A 81 -14.78 10.51 -20.24
C HIS A 81 -13.40 11.10 -20.59
N THR A 82 -13.20 12.40 -20.38
CA THR A 82 -11.91 13.08 -20.67
C THR A 82 -10.84 12.51 -19.75
N HIS A 83 -11.11 12.52 -18.43
CA HIS A 83 -10.19 12.00 -17.44
C HIS A 83 -9.99 10.49 -17.62
N LEU A 84 -11.04 9.71 -17.93
CA LEU A 84 -10.87 8.29 -18.24
C LEU A 84 -9.91 8.05 -19.43
N GLY A 85 -9.99 8.86 -20.48
CA GLY A 85 -9.08 8.80 -21.61
C GLY A 85 -7.63 9.19 -21.24
N GLN A 86 -7.47 10.17 -20.36
CA GLN A 86 -6.18 10.60 -19.82
C GLN A 86 -5.51 9.48 -19.03
N LEU A 87 -6.23 8.80 -18.13
CA LEU A 87 -5.71 7.64 -17.38
C LEU A 87 -5.02 6.62 -18.29
N MET A 88 -5.68 6.25 -19.39
CA MET A 88 -5.17 5.24 -20.32
C MET A 88 -3.95 5.75 -21.11
N THR A 89 -4.00 7.01 -21.54
CA THR A 89 -2.93 7.62 -22.35
C THR A 89 -1.67 7.81 -21.52
N TYR A 90 -1.83 8.29 -20.28
CA TYR A 90 -0.72 8.61 -19.40
C TYR A 90 -0.10 7.35 -18.81
N ALA A 91 -0.90 6.35 -18.44
CA ALA A 91 -0.37 5.06 -17.99
C ALA A 91 0.54 4.43 -19.04
N ALA A 92 0.14 4.48 -20.32
CA ALA A 92 0.96 3.97 -21.41
C ALA A 92 2.24 4.80 -21.66
N GLY A 93 2.17 6.13 -21.49
CA GLY A 93 3.32 7.02 -21.69
C GLY A 93 4.36 6.98 -20.56
N LEU A 94 3.92 6.71 -19.33
CA LEU A 94 4.74 6.71 -18.12
C LEU A 94 5.17 5.31 -17.67
N ASP A 95 4.76 4.26 -18.39
CA ASP A 95 4.88 2.86 -17.96
C ASP A 95 4.34 2.65 -16.53
N ALA A 96 3.26 3.36 -16.19
CA ALA A 96 2.64 3.31 -14.88
C ALA A 96 1.71 2.11 -14.80
N VAL A 97 2.00 1.23 -13.87
CA VAL A 97 1.26 -0.04 -13.69
C VAL A 97 0.17 0.08 -12.61
N THR A 98 0.21 1.15 -11.80
CA THR A 98 -0.87 1.48 -10.87
C THR A 98 -1.47 2.83 -11.26
N ILE A 99 -2.80 2.87 -11.39
CA ILE A 99 -3.57 4.04 -11.79
C ILE A 99 -4.58 4.35 -10.69
N ILE A 100 -4.61 5.59 -10.21
CA ILE A 100 -5.52 6.06 -9.17
C ILE A 100 -6.32 7.23 -9.73
N TRP A 101 -7.64 7.05 -9.85
CA TRP A 101 -8.55 8.11 -10.26
C TRP A 101 -9.35 8.62 -9.06
N ILE A 102 -9.13 9.88 -8.69
CA ILE A 102 -9.78 10.52 -7.55
C ILE A 102 -10.84 11.50 -8.06
N ALA A 103 -12.07 11.39 -7.56
CA ALA A 103 -13.17 12.28 -7.95
C ALA A 103 -14.05 12.62 -6.75
N GLN A 104 -14.87 13.68 -6.85
CA GLN A 104 -15.92 13.90 -5.85
C GLN A 104 -16.99 12.80 -5.92
N LYS A 105 -17.33 12.36 -7.14
CA LYS A 105 -18.34 11.34 -7.37
C LYS A 105 -18.03 10.51 -8.62
N PHE A 106 -18.07 9.19 -8.49
CA PHE A 106 -18.02 8.28 -9.63
C PHE A 106 -19.43 8.07 -10.20
N THR A 107 -19.53 8.02 -11.53
CA THR A 107 -20.71 7.41 -12.15
C THR A 107 -20.59 5.89 -12.09
N GLU A 108 -21.73 5.20 -12.15
CA GLU A 108 -21.75 3.73 -12.18
C GLU A 108 -21.03 3.19 -13.42
N GLU A 109 -21.10 3.89 -14.55
CA GLU A 109 -20.43 3.50 -15.80
C GLU A 109 -18.91 3.59 -15.68
N HIS A 110 -18.38 4.67 -15.09
CA HIS A 110 -16.94 4.82 -14.90
C HIS A 110 -16.39 3.86 -13.85
N ARG A 111 -17.14 3.64 -12.76
CA ARG A 111 -16.83 2.58 -11.79
C ARG A 111 -16.78 1.22 -12.49
N ALA A 112 -17.80 0.88 -13.27
CA ALA A 112 -17.87 -0.38 -14.01
C ALA A 112 -16.73 -0.51 -15.05
N ALA A 113 -16.29 0.59 -15.65
CA ALA A 113 -15.14 0.61 -16.55
C ALA A 113 -13.84 0.26 -15.82
N LEU A 114 -13.56 0.86 -14.65
CA LEU A 114 -12.40 0.50 -13.82
C LEU A 114 -12.47 -0.95 -13.33
N ASP A 115 -13.65 -1.41 -12.90
CA ASP A 115 -13.87 -2.81 -12.51
C ASP A 115 -13.63 -3.77 -13.70
N TRP A 116 -14.05 -3.39 -14.90
CA TRP A 116 -13.77 -4.14 -16.13
C TRP A 116 -12.28 -4.16 -16.46
N LEU A 117 -11.58 -3.03 -16.37
CA LEU A 117 -10.13 -2.93 -16.59
C LEU A 117 -9.36 -3.85 -15.62
N ASN A 118 -9.65 -3.75 -14.32
CA ASN A 118 -9.08 -4.62 -13.30
C ASN A 118 -9.35 -6.11 -13.55
N ARG A 119 -10.48 -6.45 -14.18
CA ARG A 119 -10.78 -7.82 -14.58
C ARG A 119 -10.05 -8.22 -15.86
N ILE A 120 -9.85 -7.32 -16.81
CA ILE A 120 -9.25 -7.67 -18.10
C ILE A 120 -7.71 -7.73 -18.07
N THR A 121 -7.06 -6.93 -17.23
CA THR A 121 -5.61 -6.93 -17.05
C THR A 121 -5.12 -8.05 -16.12
N ASP A 122 -3.82 -8.32 -16.15
CA ASP A 122 -3.15 -9.23 -15.22
C ASP A 122 -2.85 -8.53 -13.88
N ASP A 123 -2.06 -9.16 -13.01
CA ASP A 123 -1.69 -8.61 -11.70
C ASP A 123 -0.72 -7.43 -11.79
N THR A 124 -0.12 -7.20 -12.96
CA THR A 124 0.80 -6.09 -13.18
C THR A 124 0.03 -4.78 -13.08
N PHE A 125 -1.14 -4.70 -13.71
CA PHE A 125 -1.93 -3.47 -13.74
C PHE A 125 -3.01 -3.43 -12.66
N THR A 126 -3.08 -2.29 -11.97
CA THR A 126 -4.08 -2.03 -10.94
C THR A 126 -4.74 -0.67 -11.13
N PHE A 127 -6.06 -0.64 -11.06
CA PHE A 127 -6.86 0.57 -11.19
C PHE A 127 -7.65 0.81 -9.90
N PHE A 128 -7.55 2.01 -9.35
CA PHE A 128 -8.32 2.46 -8.21
C PHE A 128 -9.26 3.58 -8.60
N GLY A 129 -10.53 3.46 -8.22
CA GLY A 129 -11.49 4.56 -8.23
C GLY A 129 -11.74 5.00 -6.80
N ILE A 130 -11.53 6.27 -6.50
CA ILE A 130 -11.60 6.82 -5.15
C ILE A 130 -12.49 8.06 -5.12
N GLU A 131 -13.50 8.05 -4.26
CA GLU A 131 -14.30 9.23 -3.95
C GLU A 131 -13.68 10.01 -2.79
N ILE A 132 -13.34 11.29 -3.01
CA ILE A 132 -12.89 12.21 -1.96
C ILE A 132 -14.08 12.97 -1.37
N GLU A 133 -14.16 12.98 -0.05
CA GLU A 133 -15.14 13.74 0.71
C GLU A 133 -14.45 14.59 1.79
N LEU A 134 -15.08 15.70 2.18
CA LEU A 134 -14.65 16.51 3.32
C LEU A 134 -15.71 16.46 4.42
N TYR A 135 -15.27 16.31 5.66
CA TYR A 135 -16.13 16.26 6.83
C TYR A 135 -15.64 17.19 7.94
N LYS A 136 -16.54 17.61 8.83
CA LYS A 136 -16.17 18.16 10.13
C LYS A 136 -17.10 17.69 11.24
N ILE A 137 -16.66 17.86 12.49
CA ILE A 137 -17.49 17.66 13.68
C ILE A 137 -17.46 18.94 14.51
N GLY A 138 -18.59 19.66 14.54
CA GLY A 138 -18.68 20.96 15.23
C GLY A 138 -17.69 21.98 14.63
N GLU A 139 -16.79 22.47 15.47
CA GLU A 139 -15.78 23.49 15.11
C GLU A 139 -14.40 22.89 14.78
N SER A 140 -14.33 21.58 14.48
CA SER A 140 -13.08 20.96 14.03
C SER A 140 -12.66 21.51 12.67
N ASN A 141 -11.35 21.37 12.37
CA ASN A 141 -10.88 21.54 11.01
C ASN A 141 -11.57 20.52 10.06
N PRO A 142 -11.72 20.86 8.77
CA PRO A 142 -12.14 19.92 7.74
C PRO A 142 -11.19 18.71 7.69
N ALA A 143 -11.77 17.52 7.57
CA ALA A 143 -11.07 16.25 7.49
C ALA A 143 -11.36 15.59 6.13
N PRO A 144 -10.35 15.33 5.29
CA PRO A 144 -10.49 14.57 4.06
C PRO A 144 -10.78 13.09 4.37
N MET A 145 -11.60 12.46 3.54
CA MET A 145 -11.88 11.03 3.59
C MET A 145 -11.83 10.45 2.17
N PHE A 146 -10.92 9.50 1.94
CA PHE A 146 -10.81 8.78 0.69
C PHE A 146 -11.61 7.48 0.77
N ASN A 147 -12.62 7.34 -0.08
CA ASN A 147 -13.48 6.15 -0.15
C ASN A 147 -13.18 5.37 -1.42
N ILE A 148 -12.70 4.13 -1.27
CA ILE A 148 -12.43 3.26 -2.42
C ILE A 148 -13.75 2.74 -2.98
N VAL A 149 -14.09 3.15 -4.21
CA VAL A 149 -15.29 2.68 -4.92
C VAL A 149 -14.98 1.61 -5.97
N SER A 150 -13.75 1.57 -6.49
CA SER A 150 -13.25 0.49 -7.36
C SER A 150 -11.81 0.17 -6.99
N LYS A 151 -11.47 -1.12 -6.97
CA LYS A 151 -10.12 -1.64 -6.72
C LYS A 151 -9.94 -2.99 -7.39
N PRO A 152 -8.71 -3.48 -7.58
CA PRO A 152 -8.47 -4.84 -8.05
C PRO A 152 -9.21 -5.85 -7.16
N ASN A 153 -9.95 -6.76 -7.79
CA ASN A 153 -10.65 -7.84 -7.09
C ASN A 153 -9.96 -9.18 -7.38
N ASP A 154 -9.47 -9.79 -6.30
CA ASP A 154 -8.64 -11.01 -6.34
C ASP A 154 -9.39 -12.21 -6.93
N TRP A 155 -10.71 -12.31 -6.69
CA TRP A 155 -11.53 -13.42 -7.22
C TRP A 155 -11.50 -13.46 -8.76
N THR A 156 -11.71 -12.32 -9.39
CA THR A 156 -11.74 -12.19 -10.85
C THR A 156 -10.38 -12.46 -11.51
N LYS A 157 -9.27 -12.11 -10.84
CA LYS A 157 -7.92 -12.36 -11.36
C LYS A 157 -7.50 -13.83 -11.20
N GLN A 158 -7.92 -14.50 -10.12
CA GLN A 158 -7.66 -15.93 -9.91
C GLN A 158 -8.32 -16.81 -10.99
N VAL A 159 -9.57 -16.53 -11.37
CA VAL A 159 -10.28 -17.29 -12.42
C VAL A 159 -9.55 -17.25 -13.77
N LYS A 160 -8.88 -16.14 -14.09
CA LYS A 160 -8.09 -16.00 -15.32
C LYS A 160 -6.76 -16.77 -15.28
N LYS A 161 -6.07 -16.79 -14.15
CA LYS A 161 -4.85 -17.59 -13.97
C LYS A 161 -5.10 -19.09 -14.18
N SER A 162 -6.31 -19.58 -13.91
CA SER A 162 -6.72 -20.96 -14.21
C SER A 162 -6.71 -21.31 -15.71
N THR A 163 -6.67 -20.30 -16.59
CA THR A 163 -6.69 -20.45 -18.05
C THR A 163 -5.38 -20.09 -18.74
N SER A 164 -4.41 -19.49 -18.04
CA SER A 164 -3.08 -19.21 -18.59
C SER A 164 -2.09 -20.31 -18.20
N THR A 165 -1.64 -21.07 -19.19
CA THR A 165 -0.68 -22.18 -19.08
C THR A 165 0.77 -21.68 -18.93
N GLN A 166 1.07 -20.84 -17.93
CA GLN A 166 2.46 -20.61 -17.54
C GLN A 166 2.93 -21.71 -16.59
N SER A 167 4.01 -22.39 -16.97
CA SER A 167 4.69 -23.44 -16.20
C SER A 167 5.28 -22.87 -14.91
N THR A 168 4.43 -22.66 -13.90
CA THR A 168 4.82 -22.22 -12.57
C THR A 168 5.13 -23.43 -11.71
N THR A 169 6.29 -23.42 -11.05
CA THR A 169 6.70 -24.52 -10.16
C THR A 169 5.72 -24.66 -8.99
N GLU A 170 5.47 -25.89 -8.55
CA GLU A 170 4.54 -26.19 -7.45
C GLU A 170 4.82 -25.36 -6.18
N ILE A 171 6.10 -25.09 -5.88
CA ILE A 171 6.50 -24.28 -4.73
C ILE A 171 6.04 -22.82 -4.82
N LYS A 172 6.02 -22.21 -6.02
CA LYS A 172 5.55 -20.83 -6.23
C LYS A 172 4.04 -20.75 -6.04
N ARG A 173 3.31 -21.76 -6.52
CA ARG A 173 1.86 -21.88 -6.29
C ARG A 173 1.57 -22.01 -4.79
N LEU A 174 2.35 -22.83 -4.08
CA LEU A 174 2.23 -22.99 -2.64
C LEU A 174 2.51 -21.70 -1.87
N GLN A 175 3.50 -20.91 -2.29
CA GLN A 175 3.77 -19.58 -1.71
C GLN A 175 2.59 -18.63 -1.89
N GLN A 176 2.02 -18.55 -3.10
CA GLN A 176 0.85 -17.70 -3.34
C GLN A 176 -0.34 -18.14 -2.48
N GLU A 177 -0.59 -19.45 -2.36
CA GLU A 177 -1.64 -20.00 -1.53
C GLU A 177 -1.42 -19.71 -0.04
N TYR A 178 -0.18 -19.82 0.43
CA TYR A 178 0.21 -19.47 1.80
C TYR A 178 -0.09 -18.00 2.10
N TRP A 179 0.29 -17.09 1.21
CA TRP A 179 0.02 -15.65 1.38
C TRP A 179 -1.46 -15.31 1.29
N GLN A 180 -2.23 -16.00 0.45
CA GLN A 180 -3.68 -15.89 0.45
C GLN A 180 -4.27 -16.34 1.79
N GLY A 181 -3.85 -17.49 2.30
CA GLY A 181 -4.29 -17.99 3.61
C GLY A 181 -3.96 -17.03 4.75
N LEU A 182 -2.76 -16.43 4.75
CA LEU A 182 -2.39 -15.41 5.73
C LEU A 182 -3.26 -14.16 5.59
N LYS A 183 -3.49 -13.66 4.37
CA LYS A 183 -4.36 -12.51 4.12
C LYS A 183 -5.78 -12.74 4.65
N ASP A 184 -6.38 -13.87 4.31
CA ASP A 184 -7.72 -14.25 4.77
C ASP A 184 -7.76 -14.36 6.31
N TYR A 185 -6.72 -14.96 6.91
CA TYR A 185 -6.59 -15.07 8.36
C TYR A 185 -6.55 -13.68 9.04
N MET A 186 -5.76 -12.75 8.50
CA MET A 186 -5.64 -11.39 9.02
C MET A 186 -6.97 -10.63 8.95
N GLU A 187 -7.71 -10.78 7.86
CA GLU A 187 -9.04 -10.18 7.66
C GLU A 187 -10.08 -10.77 8.63
N ILE A 188 -10.15 -12.10 8.75
CA ILE A 188 -11.06 -12.80 9.67
C ILE A 188 -10.78 -12.39 11.13
N LYS A 189 -9.51 -12.27 11.49
CA LYS A 189 -9.07 -11.85 12.83
C LYS A 189 -9.11 -10.34 13.03
N LYS A 190 -9.57 -9.57 12.04
CA LYS A 190 -9.70 -8.10 12.07
C LYS A 190 -8.38 -7.42 12.48
N SER A 191 -7.26 -7.91 11.97
CA SER A 191 -5.99 -7.24 12.13
C SER A 191 -6.05 -5.86 11.48
N PHE A 192 -5.39 -4.87 12.08
CA PHE A 192 -5.22 -3.54 11.48
C PHE A 192 -4.06 -3.50 10.46
N VAL A 193 -3.25 -4.56 10.39
CA VAL A 193 -2.21 -4.72 9.37
C VAL A 193 -2.86 -5.21 8.08
N ARG A 194 -2.67 -4.48 6.99
CA ARG A 194 -3.26 -4.80 5.68
C ARG A 194 -2.25 -5.54 4.80
N MET A 195 -2.62 -6.73 4.36
CA MET A 195 -1.79 -7.53 3.46
C MET A 195 -2.01 -7.11 2.00
N GLN A 196 -0.92 -7.08 1.22
CA GLN A 196 -0.99 -6.90 -0.24
C GLN A 196 -1.52 -8.16 -0.93
N ASN A 197 -1.84 -8.04 -2.22
CA ASN A 197 -2.33 -9.16 -3.01
C ASN A 197 -1.26 -10.26 -3.14
N PRO A 198 -1.62 -11.54 -2.93
CA PRO A 198 -0.68 -12.65 -3.01
C PRO A 198 -0.04 -12.83 -4.40
N LEU A 199 1.29 -12.81 -4.43
CA LEU A 199 2.10 -13.07 -5.61
C LEU A 199 2.78 -14.45 -5.56
N LEU A 200 3.27 -14.91 -6.71
CA LEU A 200 3.99 -16.19 -6.89
C LEU A 200 5.46 -16.08 -6.43
N GLN A 201 5.68 -15.63 -5.20
CA GLN A 201 7.00 -15.35 -4.64
C GLN A 201 7.08 -15.64 -3.14
N HIS A 202 8.30 -15.78 -2.63
CA HIS A 202 8.55 -16.23 -1.24
C HIS A 202 8.44 -15.12 -0.18
N TRP A 203 7.97 -13.93 -0.55
CA TRP A 203 7.75 -12.81 0.36
C TRP A 203 6.47 -12.03 0.01
N THR A 204 5.95 -11.29 0.97
CA THR A 204 4.90 -10.29 0.78
C THR A 204 5.26 -9.03 1.53
N ASN A 205 5.06 -7.89 0.89
CA ASN A 205 5.36 -6.59 1.45
C ASN A 205 4.10 -5.97 2.06
N ILE A 206 4.31 -5.15 3.10
CA ILE A 206 3.25 -4.59 3.92
C ILE A 206 3.64 -3.14 4.21
N ALA A 207 2.78 -2.22 3.81
CA ALA A 207 2.89 -0.80 4.11
C ALA A 207 2.86 -0.56 5.63
N ILE A 208 3.73 0.32 6.13
CA ILE A 208 3.78 0.75 7.54
C ILE A 208 3.49 2.25 7.70
N GLY A 209 3.18 2.94 6.61
CA GLY A 209 2.76 4.33 6.54
C GLY A 209 3.93 5.31 6.55
N LYS A 210 5.05 5.02 5.88
CA LYS A 210 6.11 6.01 5.60
C LYS A 210 6.95 5.54 4.43
N SER A 211 7.10 6.39 3.42
CA SER A 211 7.90 6.11 2.23
C SER A 211 9.32 5.65 2.62
N ASN A 212 9.86 4.69 1.87
CA ASN A 212 11.15 4.04 2.13
C ASN A 212 11.23 3.18 3.41
N PHE A 213 10.13 3.00 4.14
CA PHE A 213 9.98 2.01 5.20
C PHE A 213 8.86 1.04 4.86
N HIS A 214 9.08 -0.26 5.02
CA HIS A 214 8.01 -1.24 4.89
C HIS A 214 8.32 -2.49 5.69
N LEU A 215 7.28 -3.26 6.02
CA LEU A 215 7.46 -4.61 6.54
C LEU A 215 7.47 -5.60 5.37
N SER A 216 8.26 -6.66 5.48
CA SER A 216 8.13 -7.83 4.61
C SER A 216 8.03 -9.10 5.43
N ALA A 217 7.02 -9.92 5.14
CA ALA A 217 6.90 -11.28 5.63
C ALA A 217 7.49 -12.24 4.57
N SER A 218 8.26 -13.25 4.97
CA SER A 218 8.88 -14.19 4.03
C SER A 218 8.96 -15.62 4.55
N VAL A 219 8.80 -16.58 3.64
CA VAL A 219 8.91 -18.01 3.91
C VAL A 219 10.14 -18.59 3.21
N SER A 220 10.82 -19.55 3.82
CA SER A 220 11.95 -20.27 3.22
C SER A 220 11.81 -21.77 3.48
N SER A 221 11.67 -22.57 2.42
CA SER A 221 11.71 -24.04 2.49
C SER A 221 13.13 -24.58 2.61
N ARG A 222 14.13 -23.81 2.20
CA ARG A 222 15.55 -24.20 2.34
C ARG A 222 15.97 -24.15 3.81
N ASP A 223 15.55 -23.10 4.50
CA ASP A 223 16.00 -22.80 5.86
C ASP A 223 14.93 -23.16 6.91
N ASN A 224 13.78 -23.73 6.48
CA ASN A 224 12.59 -24.00 7.30
C ASN A 224 12.28 -22.87 8.26
N SER A 225 12.06 -21.69 7.71
CA SER A 225 11.85 -20.49 8.50
C SER A 225 10.80 -19.56 7.91
N ILE A 226 10.15 -18.84 8.83
CA ILE A 226 9.35 -17.65 8.55
C ILE A 226 10.04 -16.42 9.15
N ASN A 227 9.94 -15.29 8.46
CA ASN A 227 10.66 -14.08 8.87
C ASN A 227 9.80 -12.83 8.68
N ILE A 228 9.99 -11.85 9.56
CA ILE A 228 9.49 -10.49 9.41
C ILE A 228 10.70 -9.56 9.38
N TRP A 229 10.69 -8.63 8.43
CA TRP A 229 11.72 -7.61 8.30
C TRP A 229 11.05 -6.25 8.30
N LEU A 230 11.54 -5.31 9.10
CA LEU A 230 11.35 -3.89 8.83
C LEU A 230 12.49 -3.45 7.92
N ASN A 231 12.18 -3.19 6.65
CA ASN A 231 13.12 -2.72 5.66
C ASN A 231 13.21 -1.19 5.71
N ILE A 232 14.43 -0.67 5.77
CA ILE A 232 14.74 0.76 5.73
C ILE A 232 15.56 1.01 4.46
N MET A 233 14.99 1.78 3.53
CA MET A 233 15.51 1.97 2.18
C MET A 233 15.75 3.44 1.86
N GLY A 234 16.02 3.73 0.59
CA GLY A 234 16.24 5.09 0.08
C GLY A 234 17.65 5.62 0.33
N ALA A 235 17.93 6.82 -0.19
CA ALA A 235 19.25 7.45 -0.11
C ALA A 235 19.72 7.70 1.34
N LYS A 236 18.77 7.89 2.27
CA LYS A 236 19.03 8.14 3.69
C LYS A 236 18.89 6.89 4.58
N ALA A 237 18.85 5.68 4.00
CA ALA A 237 18.61 4.45 4.76
C ALA A 237 19.51 4.29 6.00
N LYS A 238 20.81 4.60 5.87
CA LYS A 238 21.78 4.47 6.97
C LYS A 238 21.54 5.48 8.09
N GLU A 239 21.32 6.75 7.72
CA GLU A 239 21.02 7.84 8.66
C GLU A 239 19.70 7.55 9.40
N ASN A 240 18.66 7.14 8.66
CA ASN A 240 17.36 6.81 9.21
C ASN A 240 17.43 5.59 10.15
N TYR A 241 18.24 4.58 9.81
CA TYR A 241 18.50 3.44 10.68
C TYR A 241 19.16 3.90 12.00
N GLU A 242 20.17 4.76 11.95
CA GLU A 242 20.86 5.24 13.16
C GLU A 242 19.91 6.02 14.08
N LYS A 243 19.13 6.96 13.52
CA LYS A 243 18.11 7.70 14.28
C LYS A 243 17.07 6.77 14.89
N LEU A 244 16.59 5.78 14.13
CA LEU A 244 15.60 4.83 14.63
C LEU A 244 16.20 3.93 15.72
N TYR A 245 17.44 3.47 15.55
CA TYR A 245 18.16 2.65 16.50
C TYR A 245 18.30 3.36 17.85
N GLU A 246 18.74 4.61 17.84
CA GLU A 246 18.93 5.43 19.05
C GLU A 246 17.64 5.54 19.89
N ILE A 247 16.49 5.75 19.24
CA ILE A 247 15.22 5.95 19.95
C ILE A 247 14.45 4.66 20.23
N SER A 248 14.84 3.52 19.62
CA SER A 248 14.00 2.32 19.57
C SER A 248 14.68 1.02 20.00
N PHE A 249 16.00 0.90 19.91
CA PHE A 249 16.66 -0.41 20.03
C PHE A 249 16.29 -1.14 21.34
N GLU A 250 16.56 -0.54 22.50
CA GLU A 250 16.37 -1.21 23.80
C GLU A 250 14.91 -1.62 24.07
N ASN A 251 13.97 -0.73 23.74
CA ASN A 251 12.55 -0.98 23.98
C ASN A 251 11.97 -1.95 22.93
N SER A 252 12.51 -2.01 21.72
CA SER A 252 12.08 -2.96 20.69
C SER A 252 12.29 -4.41 21.14
N LEU A 253 13.38 -4.68 21.88
CA LEU A 253 13.68 -6.01 22.42
C LEU A 253 12.66 -6.48 23.48
N LYS A 254 11.90 -5.54 24.08
CA LYS A 254 10.91 -5.82 25.11
C LYS A 254 9.48 -5.82 24.57
N GLU A 255 9.16 -4.82 23.75
CA GLU A 255 7.80 -4.58 23.25
C GLU A 255 7.48 -5.39 21.98
N VAL A 256 8.49 -5.75 21.18
CA VAL A 256 8.32 -6.51 19.95
C VAL A 256 8.77 -7.96 20.12
N SER A 257 10.07 -8.19 20.35
CA SER A 257 10.63 -9.51 20.64
C SER A 257 12.09 -9.39 21.09
N HIS A 258 12.52 -10.22 22.04
CA HIS A 258 13.94 -10.27 22.45
C HIS A 258 14.86 -10.83 21.36
N ASP A 259 14.30 -11.54 20.37
CA ASP A 259 15.04 -12.15 19.25
C ASP A 259 15.21 -11.21 18.05
N LEU A 260 14.89 -9.91 18.20
CA LEU A 260 15.11 -8.95 17.14
C LEU A 260 16.59 -8.79 16.81
N VAL A 261 16.90 -8.82 15.52
CA VAL A 261 18.24 -8.53 15.00
C VAL A 261 18.18 -7.21 14.23
N TRP A 262 18.88 -6.21 14.76
CA TRP A 262 19.11 -4.95 14.06
C TRP A 262 20.37 -5.07 13.23
N ASP A 263 20.24 -4.91 11.92
CA ASP A 263 21.36 -5.03 11.00
C ASP A 263 21.41 -3.80 10.07
N LYS A 264 22.51 -3.05 10.19
CA LYS A 264 22.80 -1.94 9.27
C LYS A 264 23.10 -2.45 7.86
N MET A 265 23.32 -3.75 7.65
CA MET A 265 23.63 -4.37 6.37
C MET A 265 24.78 -3.66 5.65
N GLU A 266 25.96 -3.69 6.25
CA GLU A 266 27.16 -3.04 5.70
C GLU A 266 27.42 -3.48 4.25
N GLY A 267 27.76 -2.51 3.40
CA GLY A 267 27.93 -2.72 1.95
C GLY A 267 26.63 -2.82 1.14
N ARG A 268 25.44 -2.80 1.77
CA ARG A 268 24.14 -2.72 1.07
C ARG A 268 23.53 -1.32 1.20
N LYS A 269 22.64 -0.95 0.25
CA LYS A 269 21.91 0.33 0.26
C LYS A 269 20.74 0.39 1.24
N MET A 270 20.38 -0.74 1.85
CA MET A 270 19.28 -0.85 2.82
C MET A 270 19.80 -1.16 4.22
N CYS A 271 18.93 -1.06 5.22
CA CYS A 271 19.10 -1.62 6.56
C CYS A 271 17.85 -2.43 6.92
N ALA A 272 17.92 -3.26 7.96
CA ALA A 272 16.76 -4.03 8.41
C ALA A 272 16.71 -4.24 9.93
N VAL A 273 15.49 -4.40 10.44
CA VAL A 273 15.23 -5.00 11.76
C VAL A 273 14.47 -6.30 11.53
N MET A 274 15.05 -7.43 11.93
CA MET A 274 14.60 -8.76 11.52
C MET A 274 14.14 -9.58 12.71
N LEU A 275 13.09 -10.37 12.51
CA LEU A 275 12.66 -11.44 13.40
C LEU A 275 12.51 -12.72 12.58
N LYS A 276 13.05 -13.82 13.10
CA LYS A 276 13.02 -15.13 12.46
C LYS A 276 12.46 -16.18 13.41
N ALA A 277 11.62 -17.06 12.88
CA ALA A 277 11.17 -18.26 13.58
C ALA A 277 11.35 -19.51 12.70
N SER A 278 11.59 -20.65 13.33
CA SER A 278 11.62 -21.96 12.66
C SER A 278 10.20 -22.39 12.33
N ALA A 279 9.92 -22.66 11.06
CA ALA A 279 8.62 -23.11 10.59
C ALA A 279 8.72 -23.67 9.16
N ASP A 280 8.00 -24.76 8.89
CA ASP A 280 7.89 -25.32 7.54
C ASP A 280 6.58 -24.86 6.91
N PHE A 281 6.66 -23.86 6.02
CA PHE A 281 5.47 -23.35 5.32
C PHE A 281 4.88 -24.38 4.35
N THR A 282 5.60 -25.46 4.01
CA THR A 282 5.07 -26.52 3.16
C THR A 282 4.14 -27.46 3.92
N ASN A 283 4.22 -27.47 5.26
CA ASN A 283 3.30 -28.18 6.13
C ASN A 283 2.00 -27.40 6.36
N ARG A 284 1.00 -27.67 5.51
CA ARG A 284 -0.34 -27.06 5.57
C ARG A 284 -1.07 -27.25 6.89
N ALA A 285 -0.78 -28.34 7.62
CA ALA A 285 -1.45 -28.61 8.90
C ALA A 285 -1.04 -27.61 10.00
N ASP A 286 0.12 -26.96 9.86
CA ASP A 286 0.66 -26.02 10.84
C ASP A 286 0.44 -24.55 10.46
N TRP A 287 -0.20 -24.27 9.31
CA TRP A 287 -0.42 -22.90 8.84
C TRP A 287 -1.11 -22.01 9.86
N SER A 288 -2.10 -22.51 10.59
CA SER A 288 -2.79 -21.73 11.62
C SER A 288 -1.85 -21.18 12.69
N ASN A 289 -0.86 -21.96 13.14
CA ASN A 289 0.11 -21.51 14.14
C ASN A 289 1.08 -20.48 13.55
N GLN A 290 1.52 -20.70 12.31
CA GLN A 290 2.41 -19.78 11.61
C GLN A 290 1.71 -18.44 11.30
N PHE A 291 0.42 -18.48 10.93
CA PHE A 291 -0.39 -17.29 10.69
C PHE A 291 -0.65 -16.52 11.97
N GLU A 292 -0.89 -17.19 13.10
CA GLU A 292 -0.97 -16.52 14.41
C GLU A 292 0.36 -15.85 14.77
N TRP A 293 1.49 -16.53 14.56
CA TRP A 293 2.82 -15.95 14.77
C TRP A 293 3.02 -14.69 13.91
N TYR A 294 2.69 -14.74 12.62
CA TYR A 294 2.76 -13.57 11.74
C TYR A 294 1.86 -12.45 12.23
N LYS A 295 0.59 -12.74 12.55
CA LYS A 295 -0.36 -11.74 13.02
C LYS A 295 0.18 -11.03 14.27
N GLU A 296 0.56 -11.80 15.29
CA GLU A 296 1.08 -11.27 16.54
C GLU A 296 2.26 -10.33 16.29
N HIS A 297 3.26 -10.79 15.55
CA HIS A 297 4.51 -10.07 15.40
C HIS A 297 4.38 -8.91 14.40
N LEU A 298 3.64 -9.04 13.30
CA LEU A 298 3.37 -7.93 12.39
C LEU A 298 2.61 -6.80 13.11
N GLU A 299 1.65 -7.13 13.98
CA GLU A 299 0.94 -6.14 14.78
C GLU A 299 1.85 -5.46 15.80
N LYS A 300 2.74 -6.21 16.48
CA LYS A 300 3.75 -5.64 17.39
C LYS A 300 4.71 -4.72 16.65
N TYR A 301 5.27 -5.15 15.52
CA TYR A 301 6.13 -4.34 14.65
C TYR A 301 5.43 -3.04 14.25
N THR A 302 4.19 -3.13 13.76
CA THR A 302 3.43 -1.97 13.29
C THR A 302 3.13 -1.01 14.44
N LYS A 303 2.62 -1.49 15.58
CA LYS A 303 2.34 -0.66 16.76
C LYS A 303 3.58 0.03 17.30
N TYR A 304 4.71 -0.66 17.26
CA TYR A 304 5.96 -0.16 17.81
C TYR A 304 6.67 0.81 16.86
N PHE A 305 6.92 0.41 15.62
CA PHE A 305 7.76 1.19 14.70
C PHE A 305 7.00 2.32 14.00
N LYS A 306 5.73 2.14 13.63
CA LYS A 306 4.95 3.18 12.91
C LYS A 306 5.01 4.57 13.57
N PRO A 307 4.71 4.75 14.87
CA PRO A 307 4.78 6.07 15.50
C PRO A 307 6.21 6.61 15.69
N ARG A 308 7.24 5.77 15.51
CA ARG A 308 8.65 6.15 15.68
C ARG A 308 9.29 6.55 14.35
N ILE A 309 9.00 5.83 13.27
CA ILE A 309 9.50 6.16 11.93
C ILE A 309 8.95 7.50 11.41
N VAL A 310 7.72 7.89 11.81
CA VAL A 310 7.15 9.19 11.41
C VAL A 310 7.96 10.37 11.99
N LYS A 311 8.69 10.17 13.09
CA LYS A 311 9.48 11.22 13.77
C LYS A 311 10.87 11.45 13.19
N ILE A 312 11.30 10.63 12.23
CA ILE A 312 12.65 10.67 11.63
C ILE A 312 12.59 11.03 10.15
#